data_AF-A0A259HWY9-F1
#
_entry.id   AF-A0A259HWY9-F1
#
_cell.length_a   1.000
_cell.length_b   1.000
_cell.length_c   1.000
_cell.angle_alpha   90.00
_cell.angle_beta   90.00
_cell.angle_gamma   90.00
#
_symmetry.space_group_name_H-M   'P 1'
#
loop_
_entity.id
_entity.type
_entity.pdbx_description
1 polymer ?
#
loop_
_entity_poly.entity_id
_entity_poly.type
_entity_poly.pdbx_seq_one_letter_code
_entity_poly.pdbx_strand_id
1 'polypeptide(L)'
;MQYEQQTCAGYNINYKLHPRWGLWLDGEVHTKDHFFNEYSQITLRFAGSYYLKNKNRFTAGYGFTDFFPGDNHKQMAIPEHFLWQQFQFFMNTKSTNS
;
A
#
# COMPACT_ATOMS: atom_id res chain seq x y z
N MET A 1 -27.67 13.71 -7.64
CA MET A 1 -26.46 12.88 -7.50
C MET A 1 -25.54 13.62 -6.54
N GLN A 2 -25.52 13.26 -5.26
CA GLN A 2 -24.56 13.81 -4.31
C GLN A 2 -23.21 13.14 -4.59
N TYR A 3 -22.18 13.94 -4.88
CA TYR A 3 -20.81 13.44 -4.94
C TYR A 3 -20.36 13.24 -3.50
N GLU A 4 -20.34 12.00 -3.03
CA GLU A 4 -19.64 11.67 -1.78
C GLU A 4 -18.14 11.90 -2.02
N GLN A 5 -17.55 12.88 -1.34
CA GLN A 5 -16.12 13.11 -1.40
C GLN A 5 -15.45 12.02 -0.56
N GLN A 6 -14.80 11.08 -1.22
CA GLN A 6 -13.96 10.11 -0.54
C GLN A 6 -12.54 10.63 -0.54
N THR A 7 -11.96 10.81 0.65
CA THR A 7 -10.56 11.21 0.79
C THR A 7 -9.74 9.97 1.09
N CYS A 8 -8.72 9.73 0.26
CA CYS A 8 -7.78 8.64 0.45
C CYS A 8 -6.41 9.23 0.83
N ALA A 9 -5.83 8.74 1.91
CA ALA A 9 -4.49 9.11 2.34
C ALA A 9 -3.63 7.85 2.50
N GLY A 10 -2.50 7.82 1.81
CA GLY A 10 -1.57 6.70 1.84
C GLY A 10 -0.17 7.13 2.26
N TYR A 11 0.53 6.27 2.98
CA TYR A 11 1.92 6.46 3.35
C TYR A 11 2.74 5.20 3.09
N ASN A 12 3.89 5.39 2.45
CA ASN A 12 4.77 4.30 2.05
C ASN A 12 6.18 4.49 2.63
N ILE A 13 6.68 3.48 3.34
CA ILE A 13 8.00 3.44 3.95
C ILE A 13 8.82 2.37 3.25
N ASN A 14 9.96 2.78 2.69
CA ASN A 14 10.96 1.89 2.12
C ASN A 14 12.23 1.98 2.96
N TYR A 15 12.53 0.94 3.72
CA TYR A 15 13.74 0.90 4.53
C TYR A 15 14.75 -0.09 3.96
N LYS A 16 15.96 0.37 3.62
CA LYS A 16 17.01 -0.49 3.07
C LYS A 16 17.91 -1.00 4.19
N LEU A 17 17.71 -2.25 4.59
CA LEU A 17 18.52 -2.92 5.63
C LEU A 17 19.88 -3.38 5.12
N HIS A 18 19.94 -3.83 3.86
CA HIS A 18 21.12 -4.44 3.27
C HIS A 18 21.25 -4.04 1.80
N PRO A 19 22.42 -4.17 1.15
CA PRO A 19 22.56 -3.90 -0.28
C PRO A 19 21.60 -4.68 -1.16
N ARG A 20 21.17 -5.87 -0.71
CA ARG A 20 20.24 -6.78 -1.41
C ARG A 20 18.84 -6.84 -0.80
N TRP A 21 18.62 -6.34 0.41
CA TRP A 21 17.35 -6.50 1.13
C TRP A 21 16.83 -5.16 1.65
N GLY A 22 15.52 -4.96 1.55
CA GLY A 22 14.79 -3.86 2.15
C GLY A 22 13.43 -4.30 2.66
N LEU A 23 12.81 -3.43 3.44
CA LEU A 23 11.44 -3.56 3.90
C LEU A 23 10.58 -2.54 3.17
N TRP A 24 9.36 -2.96 2.88
CA TRP A 24 8.32 -2.17 2.28
C TRP A 24 7.11 -2.23 3.20
N LEU A 25 6.78 -1.08 3.77
CA LEU A 25 5.63 -0.89 4.62
C LEU A 25 4.74 0.13 3.94
N ASP A 26 3.46 -0.19 3.83
CA ASP A 26 2.49 0.69 3.21
C ASP A 26 1.21 0.68 4.02
N GLY A 27 0.68 1.87 4.25
CA GLY A 27 -0.58 2.06 4.94
C GLY A 27 -1.43 3.04 4.18
N GLU A 28 -2.67 2.68 3.91
CA GLU A 28 -3.65 3.49 3.19
C GLU A 28 -4.94 3.55 4.00
N VAL A 29 -5.47 4.75 4.20
CA VAL A 29 -6.72 4.99 4.91
C VAL A 29 -7.70 5.71 3.99
N HIS A 30 -8.94 5.23 3.99
CA HIS A 30 -10.03 5.81 3.22
C HIS A 30 -11.08 6.35 4.18
N THR A 31 -11.36 7.65 4.10
CA THR A 31 -12.37 8.33 4.92
C THR A 31 -13.58 8.68 4.05
N LYS A 32 -14.79 8.34 4.51
CA LYS A 32 -16.03 8.86 3.94
C LYS A 32 -16.37 10.20 4.59
N ASP A 33 -16.86 11.12 3.78
CA ASP A 33 -17.09 12.52 4.14
C ASP A 33 -18.08 12.68 5.30
N HIS A 34 -17.54 12.76 6.52
CA HIS A 34 -17.92 13.66 7.61
C HIS A 34 -16.75 13.61 8.60
N PHE A 35 -15.94 14.67 8.57
CA PHE A 35 -14.77 14.91 9.41
C PHE A 35 -14.86 14.17 10.77
N PHE A 36 -13.98 13.17 10.93
CA PHE A 36 -13.68 12.42 12.16
C PHE A 36 -14.61 11.29 12.64
N ASN A 37 -15.76 10.99 12.00
CA ASN A 37 -16.67 9.98 12.57
C ASN A 37 -16.76 8.63 11.84
N GLU A 38 -16.30 8.51 10.60
CA GLU A 38 -16.44 7.26 9.83
C GLU A 38 -15.17 6.93 9.02
N TYR A 39 -14.22 6.23 9.67
CA TYR A 39 -13.17 5.52 8.95
C TYR A 39 -13.83 4.41 8.14
N SER A 40 -13.71 4.44 6.81
CA SER A 40 -14.41 3.46 5.98
C SER A 40 -13.56 2.21 5.74
N GLN A 41 -12.25 2.37 5.61
CA GLN A 41 -11.34 1.28 5.30
C GLN A 41 -9.89 1.64 5.65
N ILE A 42 -9.16 0.68 6.20
CA ILE A 42 -7.71 0.74 6.34
C ILE A 42 -7.09 -0.43 5.59
N THR A 43 -6.00 -0.16 4.87
CA THR A 43 -5.20 -1.18 4.19
C THR A 43 -3.78 -1.05 4.69
N LEU A 44 -3.25 -2.12 5.28
CA LEU A 44 -1.86 -2.22 5.68
C LEU A 44 -1.18 -3.31 4.86
N ARG A 45 -0.01 -3.02 4.30
CA ARG A 45 0.79 -3.98 3.55
C ARG A 45 2.20 -3.98 4.09
N PHE A 46 2.71 -5.16 4.38
CA PHE A 46 4.08 -5.39 4.81
C PHE A 46 4.76 -6.38 3.88
N ALA A 47 5.90 -6.01 3.35
CA ALA A 47 6.60 -6.80 2.36
C ALA A 47 8.12 -6.68 2.46
N GLY A 48 8.80 -7.74 2.04
CA GLY A 48 10.25 -7.75 1.82
C GLY A 48 10.56 -7.34 0.40
N SER A 49 11.50 -6.41 0.24
CA SER A 49 12.06 -6.02 -1.05
C SER A 49 13.44 -6.65 -1.24
N TYR A 50 13.67 -7.30 -2.37
CA TYR A 50 14.95 -7.81 -2.81
C TYR A 50 15.50 -6.97 -3.98
N TYR A 51 16.70 -6.43 -3.82
CA TYR A 51 17.40 -5.63 -4.81
C TYR A 51 18.30 -6.52 -5.65
N LEU A 52 18.01 -6.58 -6.95
CA LEU A 52 18.79 -7.30 -7.94
C LEU A 52 19.97 -6.42 -8.42
N LYS A 53 20.97 -7.08 -9.02
CA LYS A 53 22.22 -6.45 -9.48
C LYS A 53 21.99 -5.31 -10.50
N ASN A 54 20.88 -5.35 -11.23
CA ASN A 54 20.56 -4.41 -12.31
C ASN A 54 19.64 -3.25 -11.86
N LYS A 55 19.67 -2.86 -10.58
CA LYS A 55 18.72 -1.91 -9.95
C LYS A 55 17.26 -2.38 -9.90
N ASN A 56 16.91 -3.47 -10.58
CA ASN A 56 15.59 -4.10 -10.49
C ASN A 56 15.27 -4.48 -9.04
N ARG A 57 14.00 -4.35 -8.69
CA ARG A 57 13.50 -4.63 -7.34
C ARG A 57 12.33 -5.58 -7.41
N PHE A 58 12.42 -6.68 -6.66
CA PHE A 58 11.30 -7.58 -6.42
C PHE A 58 10.79 -7.34 -5.01
N THR A 59 9.49 -7.16 -4.84
CA THR A 59 8.87 -6.95 -3.53
C THR A 59 7.75 -7.95 -3.38
N ALA A 60 7.74 -8.70 -2.29
CA ALA A 60 6.69 -9.65 -1.99
C ALA A 60 6.35 -9.62 -0.50
N GLY A 61 5.08 -9.76 -0.18
CA GLY A 61 4.61 -9.68 1.19
C GLY A 61 3.13 -9.94 1.34
N TYR A 62 2.62 -9.45 2.45
CA TYR A 62 1.28 -9.70 2.93
C TYR A 62 0.56 -8.38 3.17
N GLY A 63 -0.64 -8.31 2.63
CA GLY A 63 -1.58 -7.23 2.82
C GLY A 63 -2.73 -7.67 3.70
N PHE A 64 -3.21 -6.71 4.47
CA PHE A 64 -4.35 -6.82 5.33
C PHE A 64 -5.21 -5.59 5.10
N THR A 65 -6.48 -5.81 4.78
CA THR A 65 -7.48 -4.75 4.69
C THR A 65 -8.54 -4.99 5.75
N ASP A 66 -8.86 -3.94 6.49
CA ASP A 66 -9.96 -3.93 7.45
C ASP A 66 -11.00 -2.86 7.08
N PHE A 67 -12.26 -3.19 7.30
CA PHE A 67 -13.40 -2.31 7.07
C PHE A 67 -14.04 -1.98 8.42
N PHE A 68 -14.06 -0.70 8.78
CA PHE A 68 -14.74 -0.24 10.00
C PHE A 68 -16.16 0.21 9.63
N PRO A 69 -17.22 -0.46 10.13
CA PRO A 69 -18.58 0.04 9.96
C PRO A 69 -18.86 1.16 10.98
N GLY A 70 -19.55 2.22 10.54
CA GLY A 70 -20.03 3.30 11.40
C GLY A 70 -21.04 2.84 12.46
N ASP A 71 -21.30 3.74 13.42
CA ASP A 71 -21.84 3.53 14.78
C ASP A 71 -23.23 2.85 14.92
N ASN A 72 -23.80 2.28 13.86
CA ASN A 72 -25.15 1.68 13.90
C ASN A 72 -25.31 0.31 13.21
N HIS A 73 -24.24 -0.33 12.71
CA HIS A 73 -24.32 -1.69 12.17
C HIS A 73 -23.15 -2.56 12.64
N LYS A 74 -23.41 -3.40 13.65
CA LYS A 74 -22.52 -4.52 14.08
C LYS A 74 -22.52 -5.64 13.03
N GLN A 75 -21.99 -5.44 11.83
CA GLN A 75 -21.77 -6.56 10.91
C GLN A 75 -20.40 -6.48 10.23
N MET A 76 -19.46 -7.11 10.94
CA MET A 76 -18.30 -7.82 10.40
C MET A 76 -17.34 -6.99 9.56
N ALA A 77 -16.40 -6.36 10.26
CA ALA A 77 -15.03 -6.22 9.77
C ALA A 77 -14.57 -7.59 9.27
N ILE A 78 -14.53 -7.79 7.95
CA ILE A 78 -13.95 -9.00 7.35
C ILE A 78 -12.48 -8.67 7.11
N PRO A 79 -11.56 -9.24 7.91
CA PRO A 79 -10.14 -9.06 7.68
C PRO A 79 -9.78 -9.75 6.35
N GLU A 80 -9.58 -8.95 5.30
CA GLU A 80 -9.17 -9.48 4.00
C GLU A 80 -7.65 -9.58 3.94
N HIS A 81 -7.19 -10.82 3.86
CA HIS A 81 -5.80 -11.17 3.80
C HIS A 81 -5.40 -11.48 2.38
N PHE A 82 -4.46 -10.72 1.82
CA PHE A 82 -3.99 -10.90 0.45
C PHE A 82 -2.48 -10.99 0.38
N LEU A 83 -1.98 -11.82 -0.54
CA LEU A 83 -0.57 -11.82 -0.89
C LEU A 83 -0.33 -10.72 -1.92
N TRP A 84 0.69 -9.91 -1.66
CA TRP A 84 1.08 -8.83 -2.55
C TRP A 84 2.46 -9.11 -3.13
N GLN A 85 2.57 -9.00 -4.45
CA GLN A 85 3.83 -9.15 -5.18
C GLN A 85 3.96 -8.02 -6.20
N GLN A 86 5.16 -7.49 -6.33
CA GLN A 86 5.48 -6.40 -7.24
C GLN A 86 6.88 -6.59 -7.78
N PHE A 87 7.03 -6.50 -9.09
CA PHE A 87 8.33 -6.46 -9.75
C PHE A 87 8.51 -5.10 -10.41
N GLN A 88 9.54 -4.37 -10.02
CA GLN A 88 9.89 -3.08 -10.58
C GLN A 88 11.15 -3.20 -11.43
N PHE A 89 10.98 -2.91 -12.72
CA PHE A 89 12.06 -2.92 -13.70
C PHE A 89 12.56 -1.50 -13.93
N PHE A 90 13.87 -1.28 -13.77
CA PHE A 90 14.50 0.01 -14.06
C PHE A 90 15.27 -0.11 -15.36
N MET A 91 14.74 0.49 -16.43
CA MET A 91 15.49 0.63 -17.68
C MET A 91 16.55 1.72 -17.50
N ASN A 92 17.83 1.36 -17.63
CA ASN A 92 18.86 2.36 -17.90
C ASN A 92 18.69 2.77 -19.38
N THR A 93 17.99 3.87 -19.63
CA THR A 93 18.05 4.54 -20.93
C THR A 93 19.46 5.11 -21.07
N LYS A 94 20.28 4.52 -21.95
CA LYS A 94 21.50 5.21 -22.39
C LYS A 94 21.02 6.40 -23.23
N SER A 95 21.18 7.62 -22.71
CA SER A 95 21.10 8.83 -23.53
C SER A 95 22.20 8.73 -24.58
N THR A 96 21.85 8.21 -25.74
CA THR A 96 22.76 8.13 -26.87
C THR A 96 22.68 9.50 -27.53
N ASN A 97 23.44 10.46 -27.00
CA ASN A 97 23.65 11.73 -27.70
C ASN A 97 24.53 11.40 -28.91
N SER A 98 23.89 11.34 -30.09
CA SER A 98 24.55 11.36 -31.40
C SER A 98 24.71 12.79 -31.87
#